data_AF-A0A1B6FFG5-F1
#
_entry.id   AF-A0A1B6FFG5-F1
#
_cell.length_a   1.000
_cell.length_b   1.000
_cell.length_c   1.000
_cell.angle_alpha   90.00
_cell.angle_beta   90.00
_cell.angle_gamma   90.00
#
_symmetry.space_group_name_H-M   'P 1'
#
loop_
_entity.id
_entity.type
_entity.pdbx_description
1 polymer ?
#
loop_
_entity_poly.entity_id
_entity_poly.type
_entity_poly.pdbx_seq_one_letter_code
_entity_poly.pdbx_strand_id
1 'polypeptide(L)'
;RIANKQQWFVLDFCQLGFIGKMFRCVELPWLIQFFFMFYNDKPVDWLLDHVIHTKACNLEKDNKQCKKDKDELWIHYKPSLFQHIGTYSSLKGKVQKLKDKQFGK
;
A
#
# COMPACT_ATOMS: atom_id res chain seq x y z
N ARG A 1 -17.86 9.18 -5.06
CA ARG A 1 -17.10 9.43 -3.81
C ARG A 1 -15.65 9.86 -4.08
N ILE A 2 -14.90 9.25 -5.02
CA ILE A 2 -13.53 9.69 -5.41
C ILE A 2 -13.52 11.03 -6.19
N ALA A 3 -14.66 11.44 -6.76
CA ALA A 3 -14.83 12.69 -7.50
C ALA A 3 -14.87 13.97 -6.63
N ASN A 4 -14.93 13.85 -5.30
CA ASN A 4 -14.73 14.99 -4.41
C ASN A 4 -13.23 15.11 -4.15
N LYS A 5 -12.71 16.34 -4.11
CA LYS A 5 -11.30 16.81 -3.98
C LYS A 5 -10.47 16.23 -2.81
N GLN A 6 -10.70 15.01 -2.36
CA GLN A 6 -9.92 14.32 -1.34
C GLN A 6 -8.55 13.98 -1.92
N GLN A 7 -7.50 14.46 -1.24
CA GLN A 7 -6.12 14.16 -1.59
C GLN A 7 -5.81 12.73 -1.15
N TRP A 8 -5.96 11.77 -2.05
CA TRP A 8 -5.53 10.38 -1.84
C TRP A 8 -4.22 10.13 -2.59
N PHE A 9 -3.41 9.20 -2.07
CA PHE A 9 -2.14 8.79 -2.69
C PHE A 9 -2.21 7.37 -3.22
N VAL A 10 -2.77 6.43 -2.45
CA VAL A 10 -2.95 5.03 -2.84
C VAL A 10 -4.41 4.65 -2.76
N LEU A 11 -4.94 4.05 -3.83
CA LEU A 11 -6.15 3.25 -3.76
C LEU A 11 -5.74 1.78 -3.71
N ASP A 12 -6.18 1.11 -2.65
CA ASP A 12 -5.77 -0.25 -2.35
C ASP A 12 -6.95 -1.22 -2.46
N PHE A 13 -6.85 -2.14 -3.41
CA PHE A 13 -7.86 -3.14 -3.71
C PHE A 13 -7.52 -4.53 -3.15
N CYS A 14 -6.36 -4.69 -2.49
CA CYS A 14 -5.95 -5.92 -1.83
C CYS A 14 -4.98 -5.59 -0.68
N GLN A 15 -5.40 -5.83 0.55
CA GLN A 15 -4.58 -5.53 1.73
C GLN A 15 -3.39 -6.49 1.88
N LEU A 16 -3.37 -7.58 1.10
CA LEU A 16 -2.29 -8.55 1.11
C LEU A 16 -1.14 -8.12 0.19
N GLY A 17 -0.12 -7.51 0.78
CA GLY A 17 1.11 -7.09 0.08
C GLY A 17 0.87 -6.00 -0.96
N PHE A 18 1.65 -6.02 -2.04
CA PHE A 18 1.67 -4.93 -3.04
C PHE A 18 0.62 -5.07 -4.15
N ILE A 19 -0.25 -6.07 -4.05
CA ILE A 19 -1.20 -6.42 -5.12
C ILE A 19 -2.31 -5.36 -5.16
N GLY A 20 -2.80 -5.05 -6.36
CA GLY A 20 -3.98 -4.21 -6.54
C GLY A 20 -3.81 -2.80 -5.99
N LYS A 21 -2.65 -2.17 -6.19
CA LYS A 21 -2.37 -0.78 -5.81
C LYS A 21 -2.53 0.12 -7.02
N MET A 22 -3.33 1.18 -6.89
CA MET A 22 -3.49 2.21 -7.91
C MET A 22 -2.95 3.54 -7.41
N PHE A 23 -2.18 4.19 -8.28
CA PHE A 23 -1.53 5.47 -8.03
C PHE A 23 -1.92 6.46 -9.13
N ARG A 24 -1.79 7.76 -8.84
CA ARG A 24 -1.93 8.80 -9.88
C ARG A 24 -0.68 8.81 -10.75
N CYS A 25 -0.85 8.89 -12.08
CA CYS A 25 0.28 8.88 -13.02
C CYS A 25 1.30 9.98 -12.73
N VAL A 26 0.85 11.15 -12.26
CA VAL A 26 1.72 12.28 -11.87
C VAL A 26 2.69 11.96 -10.73
N GLU A 27 2.33 11.03 -9.83
CA GLU A 27 3.19 10.64 -8.70
C GLU A 27 4.19 9.53 -9.08
N LEU A 28 3.95 8.82 -10.19
CA LEU A 28 4.70 7.61 -10.55
C LEU A 28 6.20 7.86 -10.75
N PRO A 29 6.67 8.89 -11.48
CA PRO A 29 8.10 9.07 -11.74
C PRO A 29 8.93 9.15 -10.46
N TRP A 30 8.47 9.95 -9.49
CA TRP A 30 9.14 10.10 -8.20
C TRP A 30 9.02 8.83 -7.33
N LEU A 31 7.84 8.20 -7.30
CA LEU A 31 7.64 6.97 -6.52
C LEU A 31 8.51 5.82 -7.02
N ILE A 32 8.63 5.67 -8.33
CA ILE A 32 9.50 4.65 -8.96
C ILE A 32 10.96 4.94 -8.62
N GLN A 33 11.39 6.20 -8.70
CA GLN A 33 12.75 6.59 -8.32
C GLN A 33 13.04 6.25 -6.85
N PHE A 34 12.08 6.52 -5.95
CA PHE A 34 12.20 6.12 -4.55
C PHE A 34 12.36 4.60 -4.39
N PHE A 35 11.52 3.80 -5.05
CA PHE A 35 11.66 2.34 -5.00
C PHE A 35 12.99 1.87 -5.56
N PHE A 36 13.46 2.48 -6.66
CA PHE A 36 14.73 2.12 -7.27
C PHE A 36 15.94 2.47 -6.41
N MET A 37 15.86 3.49 -5.55
CA MET A 37 16.94 3.81 -4.61
C MET A 37 17.08 2.77 -3.50
N PHE A 38 15.98 2.13 -3.07
CA PHE A 38 15.96 1.29 -1.85
C PHE A 38 15.53 -0.16 -2.08
N TYR A 39 15.46 -0.63 -3.33
CA TYR A 39 14.92 -1.95 -3.67
C TYR A 39 15.71 -3.12 -3.05
N ASN A 40 17.02 -2.94 -2.80
CA ASN A 40 17.87 -3.96 -2.17
C ASN A 40 17.76 -3.96 -0.64
N ASP A 41 17.33 -2.85 -0.03
CA ASP A 41 17.35 -2.70 1.42
C ASP A 41 16.05 -3.21 2.06
N LYS A 42 14.92 -2.99 1.39
CA LYS A 42 13.59 -3.34 1.90
C LYS A 42 12.64 -3.77 0.79
N PRO A 43 11.67 -4.66 1.08
CA PRO A 43 10.63 -5.01 0.13
C PRO A 43 9.74 -3.80 -0.18
N VAL A 44 9.17 -3.78 -1.40
CA VAL A 44 8.37 -2.67 -1.91
C VAL A 44 7.18 -2.29 -1.03
N ASP A 45 6.56 -3.27 -0.35
CA ASP A 45 5.48 -3.05 0.61
C ASP A 45 5.88 -2.12 1.75
N TRP A 46 7.09 -2.33 2.29
CA TRP A 46 7.62 -1.53 3.40
C TRP A 46 8.05 -0.16 2.90
N LEU A 47 8.64 -0.09 1.71
CA LEU A 47 9.00 1.17 1.09
C LEU A 47 7.77 2.05 0.86
N LEU A 48 6.66 1.49 0.39
CA LEU A 48 5.41 2.22 0.25
C LEU A 48 4.87 2.70 1.60
N ASP A 49 4.92 1.85 2.64
CA ASP A 49 4.51 2.24 3.98
C ASP A 49 5.32 3.42 4.52
N HIS A 50 6.65 3.40 4.30
CA HIS A 50 7.53 4.50 4.66
C HIS A 50 7.21 5.79 3.91
N VAL A 51 6.95 5.73 2.60
CA VAL A 51 6.53 6.91 1.81
C VAL A 51 5.26 7.53 2.40
N ILE A 52 4.26 6.70 2.69
CA ILE A 52 3.00 7.18 3.27
C ILE A 52 3.21 7.75 4.67
N HIS A 53 4.00 7.06 5.50
CA HIS A 53 4.32 7.54 6.84
C HIS A 53 5.00 8.91 6.78
N THR A 54 6.00 9.09 5.93
CA THR A 54 6.70 10.38 5.75
C THR A 54 5.78 11.47 5.19
N LYS A 55 4.81 11.12 4.33
CA LYS A 55 3.83 12.09 3.80
C LYS A 55 2.72 12.46 4.79
N ALA A 56 2.30 11.53 5.66
CA ALA A 56 1.17 11.72 6.58
C ALA A 56 1.60 12.23 7.96
N CYS A 57 2.73 11.75 8.48
CA CYS A 57 3.08 11.87 9.88
C CYS A 57 4.20 12.90 10.09
N ASN A 58 3.93 13.93 10.89
CA ASN A 58 4.92 14.90 11.36
C ASN A 58 5.46 14.45 12.72
N LEU A 59 6.73 14.71 13.00
CA LEU A 59 7.39 14.39 14.27
C LEU A 59 6.73 15.06 15.48
N GLU A 60 6.03 16.17 15.26
CA GLU A 60 5.32 16.93 16.30
C GLU A 60 3.90 16.41 16.59
N LYS A 61 3.35 15.53 15.74
CA LYS A 61 1.97 15.03 15.85
C LYS A 61 1.93 13.72 16.64
N ASP A 62 0.87 13.55 17.43
CA ASP A 62 0.59 12.29 18.13
C ASP A 62 0.29 11.14 17.13
N ASN A 63 0.59 9.91 17.55
CA ASN A 63 0.40 8.68 16.79
C ASN A 63 -1.05 8.48 16.32
N LYS A 64 -2.04 8.94 17.10
CA LYS A 64 -3.46 8.86 16.70
C LYS A 64 -3.75 9.72 15.48
N GLN A 65 -3.18 10.92 15.43
CA GLN A 65 -3.37 11.83 14.29
C GLN A 65 -2.63 11.30 13.06
N CYS A 66 -1.40 10.82 13.22
CA CYS A 66 -0.63 10.16 12.15
C CYS A 66 -1.42 9.01 11.50
N LYS A 67 -2.07 8.16 12.31
CA LYS A 67 -2.88 7.06 11.78
C LYS A 67 -4.08 7.57 10.96
N LYS A 68 -4.77 8.61 11.44
CA LYS A 68 -5.89 9.20 10.73
C LYS A 68 -5.45 9.81 9.38
N ASP A 69 -4.38 10.59 9.39
CA ASP A 69 -3.83 11.24 8.20
C ASP A 69 -3.36 10.18 7.17
N LYS A 70 -2.81 9.06 7.67
CA LYS A 70 -2.44 7.91 6.83
C LYS A 70 -3.66 7.24 6.19
N ASP A 71 -4.73 7.02 6.93
CA ASP A 71 -5.98 6.43 6.41
C ASP A 71 -6.66 7.34 5.36
N GLU A 72 -6.44 8.65 5.41
CA GLU A 72 -6.91 9.59 4.40
C GLU A 72 -6.10 9.51 3.09
N LEU A 73 -4.78 9.29 3.17
CA LEU A 73 -3.92 9.12 2.00
C LEU A 73 -3.97 7.71 1.40
N TRP A 74 -4.18 6.67 2.22
CA TRP A 74 -4.20 5.27 1.81
C TRP A 74 -5.62 4.70 1.96
N ILE A 75 -6.38 4.83 0.88
CA ILE A 75 -7.78 4.40 0.87
C ILE A 75 -7.87 2.92 0.53
N HIS A 76 -8.37 2.13 1.46
CA HIS A 76 -8.67 0.72 1.23
C HIS A 76 -10.09 0.54 0.70
N TYR A 77 -10.20 0.02 -0.51
CA TYR A 77 -11.48 -0.40 -1.07
C TYR A 77 -11.95 -1.68 -0.37
N LYS A 78 -13.24 -1.74 -0.02
CA LYS A 78 -13.87 -2.89 0.63
C LYS A 78 -15.16 -3.22 -0.12
N PRO A 79 -15.40 -4.50 -0.49
CA PRO A 79 -14.54 -5.67 -0.30
C PRO A 79 -13.30 -5.66 -1.20
N SER A 80 -12.25 -6.41 -0.84
CA SER A 80 -11.05 -6.52 -1.68
C SER A 80 -11.40 -7.12 -3.04
N LEU A 81 -10.87 -6.53 -4.12
CA LEU A 81 -11.16 -6.97 -5.49
C LEU A 81 -10.18 -8.03 -5.99
N PHE A 82 -9.00 -8.14 -5.37
CA PHE A 82 -7.97 -9.09 -5.78
C PHE A 82 -7.59 -10.04 -4.66
N GLN A 83 -7.24 -11.26 -5.06
CA GLN A 83 -6.69 -12.31 -4.20
C GLN A 83 -5.55 -12.99 -4.95
N HIS A 84 -4.42 -13.17 -4.27
CA HIS A 84 -3.31 -13.95 -4.80
C HIS A 84 -3.73 -15.41 -5.04
N ILE A 85 -3.45 -15.94 -6.22
CA ILE A 85 -3.70 -17.34 -6.59
C ILE A 85 -2.37 -18.10 -6.61
N GLY A 86 -2.37 -19.29 -6.02
CA GLY A 86 -1.19 -20.14 -5.90
C GLY A 86 -0.57 -20.08 -4.50
N THR A 87 -0.06 -21.22 -4.06
CA THR A 87 0.48 -21.43 -2.71
C THR A 87 2.00 -21.65 -2.69
N TYR A 88 2.61 -21.95 -3.83
CA TYR A 88 4.05 -22.16 -3.95
C TYR A 88 4.74 -20.85 -4.28
N SER A 89 5.67 -20.42 -3.42
CA SER A 89 6.50 -19.24 -3.67
C SER A 89 7.71 -19.61 -4.52
N SER A 90 8.23 -18.64 -5.27
CA SER A 90 9.55 -18.71 -5.91
C SER A 90 10.70 -18.78 -4.88
N LEU A 91 10.47 -18.36 -3.64
CA LEU A 91 11.44 -18.49 -2.56
C LEU A 91 11.49 -19.95 -2.08
N LYS A 92 12.70 -20.53 -2.04
CA LYS A 92 12.94 -21.93 -1.72
C LYS A 92 12.28 -22.31 -0.38
N GLY A 93 11.38 -23.30 -0.42
CA GLY A 93 10.71 -23.84 0.75
C GLY A 93 9.58 -22.98 1.32
N LYS A 94 9.22 -21.86 0.69
CA LYS A 94 8.17 -20.97 1.18
C LYS A 94 6.81 -21.30 0.56
N VAL A 95 5.87 -21.72 1.41
CA VAL A 95 4.46 -21.93 1.01
C VAL A 95 3.63 -20.78 1.55
N GLN A 96 3.00 -20.02 0.66
CA GLN A 96 2.17 -18.86 0.99
C GLN A 96 0.68 -19.23 0.98
N LYS A 97 0.10 -19.43 2.15
CA LYS A 97 -1.34 -19.77 2.32
C LYS A 97 -2.20 -18.56 2.71
N LEU A 98 -1.61 -17.38 2.81
CA LEU A 98 -2.35 -16.17 3.18
C LEU A 98 -3.42 -15.83 2.14
N LYS A 99 -4.59 -15.45 2.65
CA LYS A 99 -5.71 -14.93 1.88
C LYS A 99 -6.12 -13.58 2.45
N ASP A 100 -6.57 -12.70 1.57
CA ASP A 100 -7.14 -11.43 1.96
C ASP A 100 -8.47 -11.65 2.67
N LYS A 101 -8.61 -11.05 3.86
CA LYS A 101 -9.78 -11.27 4.73
C LYS A 101 -11.07 -10.66 4.18
N GLN A 102 -10.97 -9.72 3.25
CA GLN A 102 -12.09 -8.96 2.68
C GLN A 102 -12.43 -9.42 1.26
N PHE A 103 -11.69 -10.36 0.68
CA PHE A 103 -11.98 -10.88 -0.66
C PHE A 103 -13.21 -11.81 -0.64
N GLY A 104 -14.17 -11.54 -1.54
CA GLY A 104 -15.39 -12.34 -1.68
C GLY A 104 -16.42 -12.16 -0.57
N LYS A 105 -16.32 -11.09 0.23
CA LYS A 105 -17.30 -10.70 1.25
C LYS A 105 -18.24 -9.61 0.78
#